data_AF-A0A0M5JAB1-F1
#
_entry.id   AF-A0A0M5JAB1-F1
#
_cell.length_a   1.000
_cell.length_b   1.000
_cell.length_c   1.000
_cell.angle_alpha   90.00
_cell.angle_beta   90.00
_cell.angle_gamma   90.00
#
_symmetry.space_group_name_H-M   'P 1'
#
loop_
_entity.id
_entity.type
_entity.pdbx_description
1 polymer ?
#
loop_
_entity_poly.entity_id
_entity_poly.type
_entity_poly.pdbx_seq_one_letter_code
_entity_poly.pdbx_strand_id
1 'polypeptide(L)'
;MGSTATLFKETKSFMEMLEGEKDSDLQIQEIEEFIDMREELIYDIKPPLSQNEQQQMKQLLEWNSDLLIQFTSLKKSIMKDIGQAKLKRVTRNRYITPYAQSQIDGRYYDKRK
;
A
#
# COMPACT_ATOMS: atom_id res chain seq x y z
N MET A 1 -25.07 -17.35 -11.64
CA MET A 1 -25.24 -15.93 -11.22
C MET A 1 -24.59 -15.07 -12.30
N GLY A 2 -25.09 -13.87 -12.60
CA GLY A 2 -24.46 -13.01 -13.60
C GLY A 2 -23.08 -12.53 -13.15
N SER A 3 -22.15 -12.31 -14.09
CA SER A 3 -20.79 -11.80 -13.79
C SER A 3 -20.85 -10.46 -13.05
N THR A 4 -21.82 -9.62 -13.40
CA THR A 4 -22.19 -8.35 -12.74
C THR A 4 -22.52 -8.50 -11.25
N ALA A 5 -23.42 -9.43 -10.92
CA ALA A 5 -23.84 -9.69 -9.55
C ALA A 5 -22.71 -10.29 -8.70
N THR A 6 -21.85 -11.10 -9.33
CA THR A 6 -20.66 -11.67 -8.68
C THR A 6 -19.66 -10.57 -8.36
N LEU A 7 -19.32 -9.73 -9.34
CA LEU A 7 -18.45 -8.56 -9.15
C LEU A 7 -18.94 -7.64 -8.03
N PHE A 8 -20.25 -7.37 -8.00
CA PHE A 8 -20.86 -6.54 -6.96
C PHE A 8 -20.70 -7.15 -5.56
N LYS A 9 -20.94 -8.46 -5.43
CA LYS A 9 -20.81 -9.19 -4.17
C LYS A 9 -19.36 -9.23 -3.69
N GLU A 10 -18.42 -9.56 -4.57
CA GLU A 10 -17.00 -9.65 -4.24
C GLU A 10 -16.44 -8.28 -3.84
N THR A 11 -16.82 -7.22 -4.55
CA THR A 11 -16.42 -5.85 -4.19
C THR A 11 -16.94 -5.47 -2.81
N LYS A 12 -18.19 -5.82 -2.48
CA LYS A 12 -18.74 -5.56 -1.16
C LYS A 12 -17.98 -6.33 -0.07
N SER A 13 -17.74 -7.63 -0.28
CA SER A 13 -17.00 -8.47 0.67
C SER A 13 -15.58 -7.94 0.91
N PHE A 14 -14.93 -7.46 -0.14
CA PHE A 14 -13.60 -6.88 -0.06
C PHE A 14 -13.58 -5.56 0.73
N MET A 15 -14.58 -4.70 0.55
CA MET A 15 -14.71 -3.48 1.35
C MET A 15 -14.87 -3.78 2.84
N GLU A 16 -15.70 -4.77 3.20
CA GLU A 16 -15.87 -5.20 4.60
C GLU A 16 -14.56 -5.76 5.19
N MET A 17 -13.76 -6.44 4.37
CA MET A 17 -12.47 -6.99 4.76
C MET A 17 -11.37 -5.93 4.96
N LEU A 18 -11.44 -4.81 4.24
CA LEU A 18 -10.49 -3.69 4.35
C LEU A 18 -10.60 -2.89 5.65
N GLU A 19 -11.72 -2.99 6.37
CA GLU A 19 -11.93 -2.25 7.63
C GLU A 19 -11.10 -2.80 8.82
N GLY A 20 -10.39 -3.92 8.65
CA GLY A 20 -9.55 -4.53 9.69
C GLY A 20 -8.10 -4.04 9.72
N GLU A 21 -7.50 -3.94 10.92
CA GLU A 21 -6.04 -3.81 11.07
C GLU A 21 -5.36 -5.12 10.65
N LYS A 22 -4.53 -5.07 9.62
CA LYS A 22 -3.74 -6.19 9.12
C LYS A 22 -2.30 -5.77 8.85
N ASP A 23 -1.42 -6.76 8.75
CA ASP A 23 -0.04 -6.55 8.28
C ASP A 23 -0.04 -5.98 6.86
N SER A 24 0.83 -5.00 6.62
CA SER A 24 0.86 -4.27 5.34
C SER A 24 1.20 -5.15 4.14
N ASP A 25 2.04 -6.17 4.30
CA ASP A 25 2.41 -7.05 3.19
C ASP A 25 1.25 -7.98 2.82
N LEU A 26 0.54 -8.51 3.83
CA LEU A 26 -0.66 -9.31 3.61
C LEU A 26 -1.79 -8.48 2.98
N GLN A 27 -1.98 -7.23 3.42
CA GLN A 27 -2.97 -6.33 2.82
C GLN A 27 -2.67 -6.05 1.35
N ILE A 28 -1.41 -5.83 0.98
CA ILE A 28 -1.02 -5.61 -0.41
C ILE A 28 -1.36 -6.83 -1.26
N GLN A 29 -1.00 -8.03 -0.80
CA GLN A 29 -1.28 -9.26 -1.53
C GLN A 29 -2.79 -9.45 -1.76
N GLU A 30 -3.61 -9.26 -0.72
CA GLU A 30 -5.06 -9.37 -0.81
C GLU A 30 -5.66 -8.32 -1.79
N ILE A 31 -5.10 -7.11 -1.84
CA ILE A 31 -5.49 -6.08 -2.82
C ILE A 31 -5.14 -6.51 -4.25
N GLU A 32 -3.94 -7.05 -4.47
CA GLU A 32 -3.51 -7.53 -5.80
C GLU A 32 -4.40 -8.66 -6.30
N GLU A 33 -4.64 -9.68 -5.47
CA GLU A 33 -5.55 -10.79 -5.79
C GLU A 33 -6.97 -10.30 -6.11
N PHE A 34 -7.46 -9.30 -5.37
CA PHE A 34 -8.77 -8.69 -5.63
C PHE A 34 -8.81 -7.94 -6.97
N ILE A 35 -7.75 -7.20 -7.32
CA ILE A 35 -7.66 -6.46 -8.58
C ILE A 35 -7.67 -7.42 -9.77
N ASP A 36 -6.88 -8.48 -9.72
CA ASP A 36 -6.80 -9.46 -10.80
C ASP A 36 -8.15 -10.15 -11.04
N MET A 37 -8.77 -10.65 -9.97
CA MET A 37 -10.10 -11.27 -10.03
C MET A 37 -11.17 -10.29 -10.54
N ARG A 38 -11.07 -9.02 -10.16
CA ARG A 38 -11.98 -7.97 -10.63
C ARG A 38 -11.82 -7.68 -12.12
N GLU A 39 -10.60 -7.66 -12.64
CA GLU A 39 -10.35 -7.46 -14.09
C GLU A 39 -10.99 -8.57 -14.92
N GLU A 40 -10.84 -9.83 -14.50
CA GLU A 40 -11.47 -10.98 -15.16
C GLU A 40 -13.00 -10.85 -15.17
N LEU A 41 -13.61 -10.50 -14.03
CA LEU A 41 -15.05 -10.34 -13.93
C LEU A 41 -15.59 -9.19 -14.78
N ILE A 42 -14.84 -8.08 -14.90
CA ILE A 42 -15.21 -6.95 -15.77
C ILE A 42 -15.17 -7.34 -17.24
N TYR A 43 -14.16 -8.11 -17.65
CA TYR A 43 -14.02 -8.57 -19.03
C TYR A 43 -15.22 -9.40 -19.50
N ASP A 44 -15.80 -10.18 -18.59
CA ASP A 44 -16.96 -11.04 -18.88
C ASP A 44 -18.30 -10.29 -18.98
N ILE A 45 -18.36 -9.02 -18.57
CA ILE A 45 -19.60 -8.22 -18.60
C ILE A 45 -19.89 -7.79 -20.04
N LYS A 46 -21.00 -8.29 -20.60
CA LYS A 46 -21.46 -7.96 -21.95
C LYS A 46 -22.80 -7.23 -21.95
N PRO A 47 -22.96 -6.16 -22.75
CA PRO A 47 -24.25 -5.51 -22.92
C PRO A 47 -25.19 -6.34 -23.81
N PRO A 48 -26.53 -6.12 -23.73
CA PRO A 48 -27.22 -5.16 -22.89
C PRO A 48 -27.44 -5.66 -21.45
N LEU A 49 -27.21 -4.78 -20.47
CA LEU A 49 -27.44 -5.08 -19.06
C LEU A 49 -28.90 -4.90 -18.68
N SER A 50 -29.41 -5.79 -17.83
CA SER A 50 -30.73 -5.63 -17.20
C SER A 50 -30.78 -4.42 -16.27
N GLN A 51 -31.98 -3.95 -15.94
CA GLN A 51 -32.15 -2.78 -15.07
C GLN A 51 -31.52 -2.96 -13.68
N ASN A 52 -31.59 -4.17 -13.11
CA ASN A 52 -30.95 -4.49 -11.84
C ASN A 52 -29.42 -4.44 -11.94
N GLU A 53 -28.85 -5.01 -13.00
CA GLU A 53 -27.40 -4.96 -13.24
C GLU A 53 -26.91 -3.54 -13.46
N GLN A 54 -27.69 -2.69 -14.14
CA GLN A 54 -27.36 -1.27 -14.29
C GLN A 54 -27.30 -0.54 -12.94
N GLN A 55 -28.22 -0.85 -12.02
CA GLN A 55 -28.19 -0.30 -10.66
C GLN A 55 -26.97 -0.77 -9.88
N GLN A 56 -26.65 -2.07 -9.95
CA GLN A 56 -25.44 -2.63 -9.34
C GLN A 56 -24.17 -1.98 -9.88
N MET A 57 -24.07 -1.79 -11.19
CA MET A 57 -22.93 -1.13 -11.82
C MET A 57 -22.81 0.34 -11.41
N LYS A 58 -23.92 1.05 -11.25
CA LYS A 58 -23.91 2.43 -10.77
C LYS A 58 -23.34 2.51 -9.35
N GLN A 59 -23.81 1.63 -8.45
CA GLN A 59 -23.31 1.58 -7.09
C GLN A 59 -21.84 1.12 -7.02
N LEU A 60 -21.42 0.21 -7.91
CA LEU A 60 -20.03 -0.20 -8.04
C LEU A 60 -19.10 0.97 -8.41
N LEU A 61 -19.57 1.89 -9.26
CA LEU A 61 -18.81 3.10 -9.62
C LEU A 61 -18.66 4.06 -8.43
N GLU A 62 -19.67 4.16 -7.57
CA GLU A 62 -19.60 4.95 -6.33
C GLU A 62 -18.53 4.33 -5.39
N TRP A 63 -18.59 3.02 -5.14
CA TRP A 63 -17.60 2.31 -4.33
C TRP A 63 -16.18 2.36 -4.89
N ASN A 64 -16.04 2.36 -6.22
CA ASN A 64 -14.74 2.50 -6.87
C ASN A 64 -14.05 3.82 -6.48
N SER A 65 -14.82 4.90 -6.34
CA SER A 65 -14.27 6.19 -5.91
C SER A 65 -13.77 6.15 -4.46
N ASP A 66 -14.51 5.49 -3.58
CA ASP A 66 -14.13 5.31 -2.17
C ASP A 66 -12.90 4.41 -2.02
N LEU A 67 -12.85 3.30 -2.76
CA LEU A 67 -11.70 2.39 -2.79
C LEU A 67 -10.42 3.09 -3.26
N LEU A 68 -10.49 3.96 -4.27
CA LEU A 68 -9.33 4.72 -4.74
C LEU A 68 -8.77 5.65 -3.64
N ILE A 69 -9.63 6.25 -2.83
CA ILE A 69 -9.22 7.08 -1.69
C ILE A 69 -8.52 6.21 -0.64
N GLN A 70 -9.09 5.05 -0.31
CA GLN A 70 -8.51 4.11 0.65
C GLN A 70 -7.14 3.59 0.19
N PHE A 71 -7.02 3.15 -1.06
CA PHE A 71 -5.75 2.69 -1.64
C PHE A 71 -4.68 3.78 -1.65
N THR A 72 -5.08 5.02 -1.96
CA THR A 72 -4.15 6.17 -1.91
C THR A 72 -3.67 6.43 -0.48
N SER A 73 -4.55 6.30 0.52
CA SER A 73 -4.21 6.43 1.93
C SER A 73 -3.26 5.32 2.39
N LEU A 74 -3.57 4.07 2.05
CA LEU A 74 -2.74 2.91 2.37
C LEU A 74 -1.34 3.03 1.77
N LYS A 75 -1.24 3.39 0.48
CA LYS A 75 0.04 3.65 -0.19
C LYS A 75 0.87 4.70 0.55
N LYS A 76 0.25 5.80 0.99
CA LYS A 76 0.94 6.84 1.77
C LYS A 76 1.44 6.31 3.11
N SER A 77 0.65 5.48 3.81
CA SER A 77 1.05 4.86 5.06
C SER A 77 2.29 3.97 4.89
N ILE A 78 2.24 3.05 3.91
CA ILE A 78 3.35 2.14 3.59
C ILE A 78 4.63 2.93 3.24
N MET A 79 4.51 3.97 2.41
CA MET A 79 5.66 4.82 2.07
C MET A 79 6.26 5.52 3.30
N LYS A 80 5.41 5.98 4.22
CA LYS A 80 5.84 6.60 5.49
C LYS A 80 6.60 5.59 6.35
N ASP A 81 6.11 4.36 6.47
CA ASP A 81 6.74 3.32 7.28
C ASP A 81 8.10 2.91 6.72
N ILE A 82 8.22 2.76 5.40
CA ILE A 82 9.51 2.55 4.72
C ILE A 82 10.47 3.71 5.01
N GLY A 83 9.99 4.95 4.95
CA GLY A 83 10.78 6.14 5.27
C GLY A 83 11.30 6.15 6.71
N GLN A 84 10.44 5.81 7.67
CA GLN A 84 10.81 5.71 9.08
C GLN A 84 11.82 4.59 9.33
N ALA A 85 11.65 3.43 8.70
CA ALA A 85 12.59 2.32 8.80
C ALA A 85 13.99 2.72 8.29
N LYS A 86 14.06 3.44 7.16
CA LYS A 86 15.31 3.99 6.63
C LYS A 86 15.94 4.99 7.60
N LEU A 87 15.16 5.91 8.15
CA LEU A 87 15.66 6.90 9.12
C LEU A 87 16.21 6.23 10.38
N LYS A 88 15.51 5.24 10.94
CA LYS A 88 15.96 4.46 12.11
C LYS A 88 17.29 3.75 11.86
N ARG A 89 17.53 3.25 10.63
CA ARG A 89 18.83 2.66 10.25
C ARG A 89 19.94 3.71 10.22
N VAL A 90 19.69 4.87 9.62
CA VAL A 90 20.66 5.97 9.56
C VAL A 90 21.02 6.48 10.95
N THR A 91 20.02 6.71 11.81
CA THR A 91 20.27 7.18 13.19
C THR A 91 21.05 6.13 13.98
N ARG A 92 20.64 4.85 13.93
CA ARG A 92 21.38 3.76 14.59
C ARG A 92 22.86 3.72 14.14
N ASN A 93 23.13 3.82 12.85
CA ASN A 93 24.50 3.82 12.33
C ASN A 93 25.31 5.04 12.82
N ARG A 94 24.70 6.23 12.90
CA ARG A 94 25.34 7.44 13.45
C ARG A 94 25.71 7.29 14.93
N TYR A 95 24.90 6.57 15.72
CA TYR A 95 25.22 6.28 17.12
C TYR A 95 26.30 5.19 17.29
N ILE A 96 26.43 4.25 16.36
CA ILE A 96 27.41 3.15 16.43
C ILE A 96 28.82 3.60 16.00
N THR A 97 28.97 4.66 15.21
CA THR A 97 30.29 5.22 14.83
C THR A 97 30.61 6.59 15.44
N PRO A 98 30.87 6.71 16.77
CA PRO A 98 31.46 7.92 17.34
C PRO A 98 32.95 8.10 16.99
N TYR A 99 33.62 7.05 16.50
CA TYR A 99 35.07 7.02 16.25
C TYR A 99 35.46 6.46 14.88
N ALA A 100 34.59 6.53 13.86
CA ALA A 100 34.98 6.27 12.48
C ALA A 100 35.81 7.45 11.94
N GLN A 101 37.01 7.57 12.50
CA GLN A 101 38.23 8.20 12.01
C GLN A 101 38.08 9.07 10.74
N SER A 102 37.81 10.36 10.92
CA SER A 102 38.52 11.35 10.09
C SER A 102 39.94 11.41 10.64
N GLN A 103 40.88 10.92 9.85
CA GLN A 103 42.31 10.92 10.13
C GLN A 103 42.73 12.26 10.73
N ILE A 104 43.22 12.21 11.97
CA ILE A 104 43.95 13.30 12.59
C ILE A 104 45.20 13.46 11.74
N ASP A 105 45.24 14.48 10.90
CA ASP A 105 46.47 14.93 10.24
C ASP A 105 47.53 15.09 11.33
N GLY A 106 48.53 14.22 11.30
CA GLY A 106 49.44 13.93 12.41
C GLY A 106 50.33 15.11 12.74
N ARG A 107 49.80 16.11 13.44
CA ARG A 107 50.58 17.22 13.97
C ARG A 107 51.21 16.80 15.30
N TYR A 108 52.47 16.39 15.20
CA TYR A 108 53.40 16.28 16.32
C TYR A 108 53.45 17.60 17.10
N TYR A 109 53.14 17.55 18.40
CA TYR A 109 53.49 18.62 19.31
C TYR A 109 54.96 18.44 19.72
N ASP A 110 55.87 19.24 19.15
CA ASP A 110 57.23 19.40 19.70
C ASP A 110 57.12 20.17 21.01
N LYS A 111 57.04 19.45 22.13
CA LYS A 111 57.19 20.04 23.46
C LYS A 111 58.68 20.17 23.75
N ARG A 112 59.24 21.35 23.47
CA ARG A 112 60.56 21.74 24.00
C ARG A 112 60.41 22.32 25.41
N LYS A 113 61.44 22.00 26.20
CA LYS A 113 61.64 22.17 27.65
C LYS A 113 61.22 23.52 28.23
#